data_AF-A0A2R6JB00-F1
#
_entry.id   AF-A0A2R6JB00-F1
#
_cell.length_a   1.000
_cell.length_b   1.000
_cell.length_c   1.000
_cell.angle_alpha   90.00
_cell.angle_beta   90.00
_cell.angle_gamma   90.00
#
_symmetry.space_group_name_H-M   'P 1'
#
loop_
_entity.id
_entity.type
_entity.pdbx_description
1 polymer ?
#
loop_
_entity_poly.entity_id
_entity_poly.type
_entity_poly.pdbx_seq_one_letter_code
_entity_poly.pdbx_strand_id
1 'polypeptide(L)'
;SGGIGGRDQDDGSFNGKPDVMAPGGDIEPDSVGAIAAGVAGAPYPVPSRVELVRAALAPGSGFDSDGDVPTNPRDHVSVGGTSMASPYTCGTAGLVAQAMEEDAPDSIALPAPDETGREGTLRLKQTVLATASETVFTAAPYHAAKNVPSTPQYTHGERDPYEGYGRVNPDAAVDAVSRNLLGTDPQLGDKTYEVSLEESVGTNIPVDSRAVAGYVDVPGGSLDVSVDFTSYTGGNQGLAAGAPHIDLFVYDAESPAANGEPNVVASDQGVRGSASVSVDVDRGSRGDPNERTFYVVAKIVNIPGVVNGYDVQANFDMDVNFDPADAFPPKEVNLDVSGSRADDASVFTAGQTNRVEITVDDFNDELADAVEVSDQVPDGWSVDENFGDVESFDEDGVVTFEGTASTSDVSGDGNKTFFYFAEAPDEGADDTGTYTFGPAEAEAVDPQTFDDPNRTQGSTSEEFGGTDTNTVAGASTNV
;
A
#
# COMPACT_ATOMS: atom_id res chain seq x y z
N SER A 1 -16.37 -27.91 -17.56
CA SER A 1 -17.75 -27.41 -17.66
C SER A 1 -18.37 -27.93 -18.95
N GLY A 2 -19.49 -28.64 -18.87
CA GLY A 2 -20.20 -29.19 -20.03
C GLY A 2 -21.69 -28.97 -19.79
N GLY A 3 -22.29 -28.06 -20.56
CA GLY A 3 -23.70 -27.65 -20.50
C GLY A 3 -24.67 -28.81 -20.65
N ILE A 4 -25.78 -28.76 -19.92
CA ILE A 4 -26.95 -29.61 -20.22
C ILE A 4 -27.47 -29.22 -21.60
N GLY A 5 -27.72 -30.23 -22.45
CA GLY A 5 -28.44 -30.06 -23.71
C GLY A 5 -27.60 -29.58 -24.90
N GLY A 6 -26.30 -29.35 -24.73
CA GLY A 6 -25.40 -29.03 -25.83
C GLY A 6 -25.08 -30.24 -26.68
N ARG A 7 -25.36 -30.16 -27.99
CA ARG A 7 -24.88 -31.13 -28.98
C ARG A 7 -23.39 -30.90 -29.19
N ASP A 8 -22.56 -31.90 -28.90
CA ASP A 8 -21.14 -31.84 -29.19
C ASP A 8 -20.93 -31.69 -30.70
N GLN A 9 -20.18 -30.69 -31.14
CA GLN A 9 -19.97 -30.43 -32.57
C GLN A 9 -18.99 -31.41 -33.21
N ASP A 10 -18.12 -32.04 -32.43
CA ASP A 10 -17.07 -32.92 -32.94
C ASP A 10 -17.59 -34.33 -33.25
N ASP A 11 -18.56 -34.82 -32.46
CA ASP A 11 -19.09 -36.19 -32.61
C ASP A 11 -20.62 -36.28 -32.71
N GLY A 12 -21.34 -35.16 -32.61
CA GLY A 12 -22.80 -35.10 -32.72
C GLY A 12 -23.54 -35.77 -31.56
N SER A 13 -22.82 -36.22 -30.52
CA SER A 13 -23.40 -36.85 -29.34
C SER A 13 -24.08 -35.82 -28.44
N PHE A 14 -25.16 -36.24 -27.79
CA PHE A 14 -25.77 -35.48 -26.70
C PHE A 14 -24.92 -35.72 -25.45
N ASN A 15 -24.07 -34.75 -25.11
CA ASN A 15 -23.32 -34.80 -23.87
C ASN A 15 -24.29 -34.43 -22.73
N GLY A 16 -24.86 -35.45 -22.07
CA GLY A 16 -25.72 -35.29 -20.90
C GLY A 16 -24.95 -34.86 -19.64
N LYS A 17 -24.05 -33.89 -19.75
CA LYS A 17 -23.30 -33.34 -18.62
C LYS A 17 -24.15 -32.22 -17.98
N PRO A 18 -24.44 -32.31 -16.67
CA PRO A 18 -25.06 -31.23 -15.94
C PRO A 18 -24.12 -30.03 -15.82
N ASP A 19 -24.31 -29.01 -16.65
CA ASP A 19 -23.89 -27.66 -16.31
C ASP A 19 -25.09 -26.74 -16.52
N VAL A 20 -25.83 -26.62 -15.41
CA VAL A 20 -26.96 -25.72 -15.21
C VAL A 20 -26.52 -24.30 -14.80
N MET A 21 -25.21 -24.00 -14.86
CA MET A 21 -24.63 -22.80 -14.27
C MET A 21 -24.20 -21.73 -15.29
N ALA A 22 -24.31 -22.01 -16.60
CA ALA A 22 -24.19 -20.97 -17.62
C ALA A 22 -25.42 -20.04 -17.56
N PRO A 23 -25.26 -18.71 -17.61
CA PRO A 23 -26.38 -17.80 -17.83
C PRO A 23 -27.12 -18.21 -19.10
N GLY A 24 -28.37 -18.70 -18.99
CA GLY A 24 -29.17 -19.21 -20.11
C GLY A 24 -29.17 -20.74 -20.33
N GLY A 25 -28.69 -21.55 -19.38
CA GLY A 25 -28.81 -23.02 -19.43
C GLY A 25 -30.26 -23.51 -19.35
N ASP A 26 -30.70 -24.26 -20.36
CA ASP A 26 -32.04 -24.84 -20.45
C ASP A 26 -32.10 -26.18 -19.67
N ILE A 27 -32.96 -26.29 -18.65
CA ILE A 27 -33.22 -27.55 -17.94
C ILE A 27 -34.49 -28.14 -18.54
N GLU A 28 -34.35 -29.18 -19.38
CA GLU A 28 -35.51 -29.93 -19.84
C GLU A 28 -36.19 -30.66 -18.66
N PRO A 29 -37.54 -30.78 -18.64
CA PRO A 29 -38.34 -31.38 -17.56
C PRO A 29 -37.86 -32.78 -17.11
N ASP A 30 -37.28 -33.50 -18.05
CA ASP A 30 -36.80 -34.87 -18.01
C ASP A 30 -35.61 -35.04 -17.04
N SER A 31 -34.78 -34.00 -16.95
CA SER A 31 -33.56 -33.95 -16.12
C SER A 31 -33.89 -33.93 -14.63
N VAL A 32 -35.02 -33.31 -14.26
CA VAL A 32 -35.53 -33.25 -12.88
C VAL A 32 -36.06 -34.62 -12.44
N GLY A 33 -36.62 -35.39 -13.37
CA GLY A 33 -37.09 -36.76 -13.12
C GLY A 33 -35.96 -37.74 -12.76
N ALA A 34 -34.77 -37.57 -13.35
CA ALA A 34 -33.62 -38.42 -13.07
C ALA A 34 -32.97 -38.13 -11.70
N ILE A 35 -32.99 -36.86 -11.26
CA ILE A 35 -32.49 -36.45 -9.94
C ILE A 35 -33.42 -36.94 -8.82
N ALA A 36 -34.74 -36.88 -9.05
CA ALA A 36 -35.73 -37.40 -8.10
C ALA A 36 -35.65 -38.92 -7.88
N ALA A 37 -35.17 -39.69 -8.86
CA ALA A 37 -35.06 -41.14 -8.77
C ALA A 37 -33.88 -41.64 -7.90
N GLY A 38 -32.88 -40.79 -7.61
CA GLY A 38 -31.70 -41.14 -6.80
C GLY A 38 -31.83 -40.80 -5.30
N VAL A 39 -32.81 -39.97 -4.92
CA VAL A 39 -33.02 -39.56 -3.52
C VAL A 39 -34.14 -40.40 -2.91
N ALA A 40 -33.78 -41.57 -2.41
CA ALA A 40 -34.71 -42.39 -1.64
C ALA A 40 -35.08 -41.68 -0.33
N GLY A 41 -36.26 -41.06 -0.27
CA GLY A 41 -36.99 -40.84 0.99
C GLY A 41 -37.27 -39.42 1.45
N ALA A 42 -37.06 -38.38 0.64
CA ALA A 42 -37.47 -37.01 1.02
C ALA A 42 -38.86 -36.65 0.46
N PRO A 43 -39.87 -36.34 1.30
CA PRO A 43 -41.11 -35.75 0.83
C PRO A 43 -40.92 -34.24 0.67
N TYR A 44 -40.44 -33.78 -0.49
CA TYR A 44 -40.36 -32.36 -0.84
C TYR A 44 -40.83 -32.11 -2.29
N PRO A 45 -41.63 -31.05 -2.54
CA PRO A 45 -41.86 -30.59 -3.90
C PRO A 45 -40.63 -29.80 -4.35
N VAL A 46 -39.90 -30.33 -5.33
CA VAL A 46 -38.95 -29.54 -6.12
C VAL A 46 -39.81 -28.57 -6.94
N PRO A 47 -39.61 -27.24 -6.88
CA PRO A 47 -40.34 -26.32 -7.74
C PRO A 47 -39.92 -26.64 -9.18
N SER A 48 -40.74 -27.41 -9.90
CA SER A 48 -40.60 -27.52 -11.35
C SER A 48 -40.70 -26.11 -11.94
N ARG A 49 -40.11 -25.88 -13.12
CA ARG A 49 -40.24 -24.62 -13.89
C ARG A 49 -41.63 -24.00 -13.89
N VAL A 50 -42.69 -24.78 -13.69
CA VAL A 50 -44.08 -24.30 -13.51
C VAL A 50 -44.23 -23.25 -12.41
N GLU A 51 -43.48 -23.31 -11.30
CA GLU A 51 -43.59 -22.34 -10.20
C GLU A 51 -42.74 -21.08 -10.43
N LEU A 52 -41.54 -21.21 -10.99
CA LEU A 52 -40.71 -20.07 -11.40
C LEU A 52 -41.35 -19.28 -12.56
N VAL A 53 -41.93 -20.00 -13.52
CA VAL A 53 -42.72 -19.44 -14.62
C VAL A 53 -44.02 -18.85 -14.09
N ARG A 54 -44.71 -19.46 -13.09
CA ARG A 54 -45.88 -18.83 -12.43
C ARG A 54 -45.54 -17.54 -11.69
N ALA A 55 -44.39 -17.47 -11.02
CA ALA A 55 -43.95 -16.27 -10.32
C ALA A 55 -43.64 -15.12 -11.30
N ALA A 56 -43.11 -15.45 -12.49
CA ALA A 56 -42.96 -14.52 -13.60
C ALA A 56 -44.30 -14.16 -14.30
N LEU A 57 -45.36 -14.96 -14.09
CA LEU A 57 -46.70 -14.81 -14.71
C LEU A 57 -47.75 -14.23 -13.74
N ALA A 58 -47.36 -13.35 -12.81
CA ALA A 58 -48.29 -12.69 -11.91
C ALA A 58 -49.45 -11.96 -12.65
N PRO A 59 -50.64 -11.78 -12.03
CA PRO A 59 -51.86 -11.35 -12.73
C PRO A 59 -51.67 -9.97 -13.38
N GLY A 60 -51.57 -9.95 -14.71
CA GLY A 60 -51.27 -8.75 -15.52
C GLY A 60 -50.43 -9.06 -16.76
N SER A 61 -49.66 -10.16 -16.77
CA SER A 61 -48.93 -10.62 -17.96
C SER A 61 -49.81 -11.55 -18.81
N GLY A 62 -50.27 -11.07 -19.96
CA GLY A 62 -51.08 -11.84 -20.90
C GLY A 62 -50.30 -12.92 -21.64
N PHE A 63 -50.14 -14.10 -21.03
CA PHE A 63 -49.75 -15.32 -21.74
C PHE A 63 -50.95 -16.26 -21.80
N ASP A 64 -51.51 -16.39 -23.00
CA ASP A 64 -52.63 -17.26 -23.34
C ASP A 64 -52.13 -18.69 -23.57
N SER A 65 -52.77 -19.68 -22.97
CA SER A 65 -52.22 -21.03 -22.81
C SER A 65 -52.51 -22.02 -23.96
N ASP A 66 -52.81 -21.55 -25.17
CA ASP A 66 -53.30 -22.43 -26.25
C ASP A 66 -52.87 -22.04 -27.68
N GLY A 67 -51.64 -21.58 -27.89
CA GLY A 67 -51.14 -21.31 -29.25
C GLY A 67 -49.62 -21.34 -29.37
N ASP A 68 -49.13 -22.16 -30.30
CA ASP A 68 -47.77 -22.17 -30.88
C ASP A 68 -46.62 -21.77 -29.96
N VAL A 69 -45.93 -22.78 -29.40
CA VAL A 69 -44.57 -22.60 -28.88
C VAL A 69 -43.74 -21.96 -30.01
N PRO A 70 -43.26 -20.71 -29.88
CA PRO A 70 -42.35 -20.17 -30.86
C PRO A 70 -41.13 -21.09 -30.83
N THR A 71 -40.87 -21.80 -31.92
CA THR A 71 -39.55 -22.40 -32.15
C THR A 71 -38.54 -21.29 -31.85
N ASN A 72 -37.58 -21.54 -30.95
CA ASN A 72 -36.53 -20.60 -30.56
C ASN A 72 -36.19 -19.64 -31.71
N PRO A 73 -36.15 -18.30 -31.50
CA PRO A 73 -35.73 -17.39 -32.56
C PRO A 73 -34.47 -17.97 -33.21
N ARG A 74 -34.55 -18.28 -34.52
CA ARG A 74 -33.64 -19.18 -35.25
C ARG A 74 -32.16 -18.78 -35.25
N ASP A 75 -31.85 -17.64 -34.64
CA ASP A 75 -30.54 -16.99 -34.60
C ASP A 75 -29.82 -17.16 -33.25
N HIS A 76 -30.44 -17.83 -32.26
CA HIS A 76 -29.81 -18.14 -30.96
C HIS A 76 -29.88 -19.64 -30.65
N VAL A 77 -28.78 -20.18 -30.12
CA VAL A 77 -28.67 -21.57 -29.67
C VAL A 77 -28.02 -21.63 -28.30
N SER A 78 -28.58 -22.45 -27.41
CA SER A 78 -27.93 -22.78 -26.14
C SER A 78 -26.86 -23.84 -26.41
N VAL A 79 -25.64 -23.54 -25.98
CA VAL A 79 -24.46 -24.41 -26.19
C VAL A 79 -23.70 -24.54 -24.87
N GLY A 80 -23.14 -25.72 -24.64
CA GLY A 80 -22.37 -26.04 -23.45
C GLY A 80 -20.92 -26.36 -23.78
N GLY A 81 -20.00 -26.05 -22.87
CA GLY A 81 -18.58 -26.43 -22.99
C GLY A 81 -17.61 -25.37 -22.49
N THR A 82 -16.35 -25.74 -22.33
CA THR A 82 -15.27 -24.82 -21.96
C THR A 82 -15.07 -23.71 -22.99
N SER A 83 -15.40 -23.97 -24.26
CA SER A 83 -15.42 -22.96 -25.33
C SER A 83 -16.43 -21.84 -25.09
N MET A 84 -17.45 -22.04 -24.25
CA MET A 84 -18.40 -21.00 -23.84
C MET A 84 -18.00 -20.31 -22.53
N ALA A 85 -17.25 -20.99 -21.66
CA ALA A 85 -16.68 -20.38 -20.45
C ALA A 85 -15.54 -19.40 -20.77
N SER A 86 -14.77 -19.69 -21.82
CA SER A 86 -13.66 -18.84 -22.27
C SER A 86 -14.07 -17.42 -22.67
N PRO A 87 -15.08 -17.19 -23.54
CA PRO A 87 -15.49 -15.83 -23.90
C PRO A 87 -16.11 -15.06 -22.73
N TYR A 88 -16.78 -15.74 -21.78
CA TYR A 88 -17.27 -15.09 -20.56
C TYR A 88 -16.10 -14.58 -19.70
N THR A 89 -15.11 -15.44 -19.44
CA THR A 89 -13.89 -15.07 -18.69
C THR A 89 -13.12 -13.95 -19.39
N CYS A 90 -13.03 -14.01 -20.72
CA CYS A 90 -12.39 -12.96 -21.54
C CYS A 90 -13.13 -11.61 -21.43
N GLY A 91 -14.46 -11.63 -21.50
CA GLY A 91 -15.29 -10.44 -21.30
C GLY A 91 -15.11 -9.83 -19.91
N THR A 92 -15.10 -10.66 -18.86
CA THR A 92 -14.83 -10.19 -17.50
C THR A 92 -13.43 -9.60 -17.37
N ALA A 93 -12.40 -10.28 -17.89
CA ALA A 93 -11.04 -9.75 -17.87
C ALA A 93 -10.93 -8.41 -18.61
N GLY A 94 -11.69 -8.20 -19.69
CA GLY A 94 -11.78 -6.90 -20.37
C GLY A 94 -12.39 -5.79 -19.50
N LEU A 95 -13.45 -6.10 -18.74
CA LEU A 95 -14.06 -5.14 -17.80
C LEU A 95 -13.11 -4.79 -16.65
N VAL A 96 -12.44 -5.80 -16.08
CA VAL A 96 -11.47 -5.60 -14.99
C VAL A 96 -10.27 -4.81 -15.50
N ALA A 97 -9.77 -5.11 -16.71
CA ALA A 97 -8.68 -4.36 -17.31
C ALA A 97 -9.04 -2.88 -17.51
N GLN A 98 -10.27 -2.59 -17.97
CA GLN A 98 -10.75 -1.22 -18.07
C GLN A 98 -10.81 -0.54 -16.70
N ALA A 99 -11.35 -1.21 -15.68
CA ALA A 99 -11.37 -0.65 -14.32
C ALA A 99 -9.96 -0.42 -13.76
N MET A 100 -8.99 -1.29 -14.09
CA MET A 100 -7.59 -1.07 -13.72
C MET A 100 -6.93 0.08 -14.50
N GLU A 101 -7.39 0.40 -15.71
CA GLU A 101 -6.87 1.54 -16.49
C GLU A 101 -7.49 2.88 -16.03
N GLU A 102 -8.77 2.87 -15.65
CA GLU A 102 -9.55 4.09 -15.41
C GLU A 102 -9.70 4.45 -13.93
N ASP A 103 -9.80 3.46 -13.02
CA ASP A 103 -10.27 3.66 -11.65
C ASP A 103 -9.29 3.19 -10.55
N ALA A 104 -8.29 2.39 -10.91
CA ALA A 104 -7.37 1.79 -9.93
C ALA A 104 -6.27 2.74 -9.45
N PRO A 105 -5.73 2.55 -8.23
CA PRO A 105 -4.58 3.31 -7.77
C PRO A 105 -3.33 2.96 -8.60
N ASP A 106 -2.42 3.92 -8.71
CA ASP A 106 -1.24 3.86 -9.59
C ASP A 106 -0.40 2.59 -9.40
N SER A 107 -0.34 2.06 -8.17
CA SER A 107 0.39 0.84 -7.78
C SER A 107 -0.09 -0.43 -8.52
N ILE A 108 -1.37 -0.49 -8.90
CA ILE A 108 -1.98 -1.66 -9.57
C ILE A 108 -2.62 -1.30 -10.91
N ALA A 109 -2.60 -0.02 -11.30
CA ALA A 109 -3.17 0.44 -12.55
C ALA A 109 -2.52 -0.24 -13.76
N LEU A 110 -3.32 -0.45 -14.81
CA LEU A 110 -2.81 -0.90 -16.10
C LEU A 110 -2.52 0.32 -16.99
N PRO A 111 -1.38 0.33 -17.70
CA PRO A 111 -1.18 1.31 -18.76
C PRO A 111 -2.09 0.97 -19.95
N ALA A 112 -2.06 1.81 -20.99
CA ALA A 112 -2.81 1.57 -22.21
C ALA A 112 -2.57 0.14 -22.78
N PRO A 113 -3.54 -0.46 -23.50
CA PRO A 113 -3.44 -1.86 -23.93
C PRO A 113 -2.20 -2.21 -24.76
N ASP A 114 -1.66 -1.28 -25.55
CA ASP A 114 -0.44 -1.48 -26.35
C ASP A 114 0.86 -1.35 -25.55
N GLU A 115 0.78 -0.77 -24.35
CA GLU A 115 1.88 -0.62 -23.38
C GLU A 115 1.82 -1.67 -22.28
N THR A 116 0.71 -2.40 -22.14
CA THR A 116 0.53 -3.45 -21.13
C THR A 116 1.49 -4.61 -21.35
N GLY A 117 2.48 -4.72 -20.44
CA GLY A 117 3.45 -5.80 -20.40
C GLY A 117 2.95 -7.07 -19.71
N ARG A 118 3.86 -8.06 -19.62
CA ARG A 118 3.61 -9.32 -18.91
C ARG A 118 3.19 -9.10 -17.46
N GLU A 119 3.83 -8.17 -16.76
CA GLU A 119 3.56 -7.89 -15.35
C GLU A 119 2.13 -7.38 -15.13
N GLY A 120 1.66 -6.42 -15.94
CA GLY A 120 0.27 -5.99 -15.93
C GLY A 120 -0.71 -7.14 -16.22
N THR A 121 -0.35 -8.03 -17.16
CA THR A 121 -1.15 -9.24 -17.44
C THR A 121 -1.22 -10.19 -16.23
N LEU A 122 -0.13 -10.33 -15.47
CA LEU A 122 -0.11 -11.16 -14.26
C LEU A 122 -0.92 -10.53 -13.12
N ARG A 123 -0.88 -9.20 -12.97
CA ARG A 123 -1.73 -8.45 -12.02
C ARG A 123 -3.21 -8.60 -12.37
N LEU A 124 -3.59 -8.38 -13.62
CA LEU A 124 -4.96 -8.62 -14.11
C LEU A 124 -5.44 -10.06 -13.84
N LYS A 125 -4.57 -11.04 -14.13
CA LYS A 125 -4.88 -12.45 -13.86
C LYS A 125 -5.08 -12.67 -12.36
N GLN A 126 -4.22 -12.14 -11.50
CA GLN A 126 -4.37 -12.25 -10.06
C GLN A 126 -5.71 -11.68 -9.61
N THR A 127 -6.11 -10.48 -10.04
CA THR A 127 -7.39 -9.87 -9.64
C THR A 127 -8.58 -10.78 -9.93
N VAL A 128 -8.63 -11.36 -11.13
CA VAL A 128 -9.71 -12.28 -11.53
C VAL A 128 -9.70 -13.56 -10.69
N LEU A 129 -8.53 -14.10 -10.35
CA LEU A 129 -8.42 -15.33 -9.55
C LEU A 129 -8.66 -15.08 -8.06
N ALA A 130 -8.18 -13.96 -7.53
CA ALA A 130 -8.29 -13.56 -6.13
C ALA A 130 -9.74 -13.29 -5.73
N THR A 131 -10.60 -12.91 -6.67
CA THR A 131 -12.03 -12.62 -6.44
C THR A 131 -12.96 -13.75 -6.92
N ALA A 132 -12.40 -14.79 -7.54
CA ALA A 132 -13.16 -15.96 -7.94
C ALA A 132 -13.79 -16.67 -6.73
N SER A 133 -15.00 -17.20 -6.94
CA SER A 133 -15.84 -17.81 -5.93
C SER A 133 -15.81 -19.34 -6.02
N GLU A 134 -15.47 -20.00 -4.93
CA GLU A 134 -15.42 -21.46 -4.86
C GLU A 134 -16.84 -22.06 -4.89
N THR A 135 -17.01 -23.18 -5.60
CA THR A 135 -18.34 -23.77 -5.80
C THR A 135 -18.48 -25.20 -5.32
N VAL A 136 -17.39 -25.78 -4.78
CA VAL A 136 -17.30 -27.17 -4.30
C VAL A 136 -18.51 -27.64 -3.47
N PHE A 137 -19.04 -26.83 -2.55
CA PHE A 137 -20.16 -27.23 -1.70
C PHE A 137 -21.54 -26.91 -2.30
N THR A 138 -21.69 -25.78 -2.97
CA THR A 138 -22.99 -25.33 -3.49
C THR A 138 -23.34 -25.95 -4.84
N ALA A 139 -22.35 -26.47 -5.57
CA ALA A 139 -22.50 -27.29 -6.76
C ALA A 139 -22.33 -28.81 -6.46
N ALA A 140 -22.21 -29.20 -5.18
CA ALA A 140 -21.98 -30.57 -4.75
C ALA A 140 -22.93 -31.63 -5.35
N PRO A 141 -24.25 -31.40 -5.53
CA PRO A 141 -25.12 -32.38 -6.18
C PRO A 141 -24.70 -32.72 -7.62
N TYR A 142 -24.09 -31.76 -8.33
CA TYR A 142 -23.56 -31.95 -9.68
C TYR A 142 -22.18 -32.60 -9.68
N HIS A 143 -21.42 -32.44 -8.58
CA HIS A 143 -20.12 -33.07 -8.39
C HIS A 143 -20.23 -34.51 -7.87
N ALA A 144 -21.24 -34.84 -7.06
CA ALA A 144 -21.47 -36.16 -6.48
C ALA A 144 -21.67 -37.28 -7.52
N ALA A 145 -22.02 -36.94 -8.75
CA ALA A 145 -22.06 -37.88 -9.87
C ALA A 145 -20.67 -38.36 -10.33
N LYS A 146 -19.58 -37.80 -9.80
CA LYS A 146 -18.19 -38.15 -10.12
C LYS A 146 -17.52 -38.80 -8.90
N ASN A 147 -16.77 -39.88 -9.13
CA ASN A 147 -16.00 -40.54 -8.07
C ASN A 147 -14.79 -39.70 -7.67
N VAL A 148 -14.42 -39.69 -6.38
CA VAL A 148 -13.12 -39.19 -5.91
C VAL A 148 -11.99 -39.92 -6.66
N PRO A 149 -10.95 -39.22 -7.16
CA PRO A 149 -10.62 -37.81 -6.93
C PRO A 149 -11.21 -36.83 -7.95
N SER A 150 -12.13 -37.24 -8.83
CA SER A 150 -12.68 -36.47 -9.97
C SER A 150 -13.72 -35.39 -9.64
N THR A 151 -13.64 -34.82 -8.44
CA THR A 151 -14.56 -33.80 -7.90
C THR A 151 -13.78 -32.62 -7.35
N PRO A 152 -14.28 -31.37 -7.46
CA PRO A 152 -13.69 -30.23 -6.77
C PRO A 152 -13.50 -30.51 -5.28
N GLN A 153 -12.42 -29.98 -4.72
CA GLN A 153 -12.09 -30.10 -3.30
C GLN A 153 -11.85 -28.71 -2.72
N TYR A 154 -12.49 -28.46 -1.58
CA TYR A 154 -12.21 -27.25 -0.81
C TYR A 154 -10.82 -27.35 -0.23
N THR A 155 -9.95 -26.43 -0.62
CA THR A 155 -8.63 -26.23 -0.02
C THR A 155 -8.41 -24.73 0.07
N HIS A 156 -8.41 -24.21 1.30
CA HIS A 156 -8.49 -22.77 1.56
C HIS A 156 -7.39 -21.96 0.87
N GLY A 157 -7.81 -21.09 -0.04
CA GLY A 157 -6.91 -20.23 -0.82
C GLY A 157 -6.07 -20.96 -1.86
N GLU A 158 -6.19 -22.29 -1.99
CA GLU A 158 -5.42 -23.09 -2.92
C GLU A 158 -6.18 -23.35 -4.22
N ARG A 159 -5.41 -23.62 -5.28
CA ARG A 159 -5.95 -23.96 -6.58
C ARG A 159 -6.51 -25.39 -6.59
N ASP A 160 -7.80 -25.52 -6.87
CA ASP A 160 -8.44 -26.79 -7.20
C ASP A 160 -8.11 -27.24 -8.65
N PRO A 161 -7.79 -28.52 -8.91
CA PRO A 161 -7.49 -29.01 -10.25
C PRO A 161 -8.65 -28.96 -11.27
N TYR A 162 -9.90 -28.87 -10.82
CA TYR A 162 -11.12 -28.93 -11.64
C TYR A 162 -11.76 -27.56 -11.88
N GLU A 163 -11.81 -26.71 -10.85
CA GLU A 163 -12.37 -25.35 -10.93
C GLU A 163 -11.32 -24.23 -10.85
N GLY A 164 -10.04 -24.56 -10.63
CA GLY A 164 -9.01 -23.55 -10.45
C GLY A 164 -9.20 -22.83 -9.12
N TYR A 165 -9.33 -21.51 -9.13
CA TYR A 165 -9.68 -20.72 -7.95
C TYR A 165 -11.21 -20.53 -7.81
N GLY A 166 -11.99 -21.21 -8.65
CA GLY A 166 -13.45 -21.14 -8.66
C GLY A 166 -14.01 -20.41 -9.87
N ARG A 167 -15.27 -19.97 -9.73
CA ARG A 167 -16.01 -19.25 -10.75
C ARG A 167 -15.61 -17.77 -10.75
N VAL A 168 -15.36 -17.21 -11.94
CA VAL A 168 -15.13 -15.77 -12.13
C VAL A 168 -16.29 -14.97 -11.55
N ASN A 169 -15.99 -13.96 -10.73
CA ASN A 169 -16.97 -13.06 -10.11
C ASN A 169 -16.74 -11.62 -10.60
N PRO A 170 -17.45 -11.16 -11.65
CA PRO A 170 -17.11 -9.90 -12.33
C PRO A 170 -17.25 -8.64 -11.47
N ASP A 171 -18.26 -8.61 -10.61
CA ASP A 171 -18.52 -7.48 -9.70
C ASP A 171 -17.40 -7.35 -8.66
N ALA A 172 -17.07 -8.42 -7.94
CA ALA A 172 -15.99 -8.43 -6.98
C ALA A 172 -14.64 -8.13 -7.65
N ALA A 173 -14.40 -8.63 -8.86
CA ALA A 173 -13.16 -8.36 -9.58
C ALA A 173 -13.00 -6.88 -9.96
N VAL A 174 -14.10 -6.21 -10.34
CA VAL A 174 -14.10 -4.76 -10.60
C VAL A 174 -13.96 -3.99 -9.30
N ASP A 175 -14.76 -4.31 -8.28
CA ASP A 175 -14.72 -3.62 -6.99
C ASP A 175 -13.33 -3.75 -6.33
N ALA A 176 -12.67 -4.91 -6.45
CA ALA A 176 -11.31 -5.11 -5.94
C ALA A 176 -10.32 -4.06 -6.41
N VAL A 177 -10.51 -3.49 -7.61
CA VAL A 177 -9.58 -2.51 -8.20
C VAL A 177 -10.13 -1.09 -8.19
N SER A 178 -11.44 -0.89 -8.06
CA SER A 178 -12.06 0.44 -8.12
C SER A 178 -12.61 0.95 -6.78
N ARG A 179 -12.81 0.07 -5.80
CA ARG A 179 -13.41 0.41 -4.50
C ARG A 179 -12.36 0.50 -3.40
N ASN A 180 -11.96 1.72 -3.05
CA ASN A 180 -11.19 1.99 -1.82
C ASN A 180 -12.09 1.74 -0.59
N LEU A 181 -11.76 0.73 0.21
CA LEU A 181 -12.55 0.34 1.39
C LEU A 181 -12.40 1.31 2.56
N LEU A 182 -11.29 2.05 2.65
CA LEU A 182 -11.10 3.13 3.62
C LEU A 182 -11.76 4.45 3.15
N GLY A 183 -12.14 4.53 1.88
CA GLY A 183 -12.76 5.69 1.23
C GLY A 183 -11.82 6.89 1.02
N THR A 184 -10.58 6.79 1.48
CA THR A 184 -9.51 7.78 1.35
C THR A 184 -8.18 7.10 1.61
N ASP A 185 -7.08 7.73 1.20
CA ASP A 185 -5.73 7.17 1.39
C ASP A 185 -5.13 7.66 2.72
N PRO A 186 -4.85 6.77 3.69
CA PRO A 186 -4.25 7.13 4.96
C PRO A 186 -2.85 7.73 4.82
N GLN A 187 -2.46 8.59 5.75
CA GLN A 187 -1.09 9.09 5.88
C GLN A 187 -0.46 8.64 7.19
N LEU A 188 0.87 8.58 7.24
CA LEU A 188 1.59 8.30 8.48
C LEU A 188 1.28 9.37 9.54
N GLY A 189 1.06 8.92 10.78
CA GLY A 189 0.70 9.78 11.91
C GLY A 189 -0.74 10.27 11.91
N ASP A 190 -1.57 9.87 10.94
CA ASP A 190 -3.02 10.05 11.03
C ASP A 190 -3.62 9.24 12.19
N LYS A 191 -4.87 9.55 12.53
CA LYS A 191 -5.63 8.72 13.48
C LYS A 191 -6.07 7.43 12.80
N THR A 192 -6.38 6.43 13.62
CA THR A 192 -7.00 5.18 13.18
C THR A 192 -8.22 5.44 12.29
N TYR A 193 -8.28 4.73 11.16
CA TYR A 193 -9.40 4.69 10.23
C TYR A 193 -10.26 3.49 10.59
N GLU A 194 -11.57 3.71 10.72
CA GLU A 194 -12.54 2.65 11.04
C GLU A 194 -13.71 2.76 10.05
N VAL A 195 -13.93 1.71 9.25
CA VAL A 195 -15.03 1.65 8.27
C VAL A 195 -15.80 0.34 8.44
N SER A 196 -17.12 0.44 8.60
CA SER A 196 -18.05 -0.69 8.61
C SER A 196 -18.91 -0.68 7.35
N LEU A 197 -18.97 -1.83 6.66
CA LEU A 197 -19.68 -2.00 5.40
C LEU A 197 -20.73 -3.10 5.55
N GLU A 198 -22.00 -2.77 5.32
CA GLU A 198 -23.08 -3.76 5.25
C GLU A 198 -23.16 -4.33 3.84
N GLU A 199 -23.01 -5.65 3.70
CA GLU A 199 -22.87 -6.30 2.40
C GLU A 199 -23.81 -7.50 2.23
N SER A 200 -24.11 -7.84 0.98
CA SER A 200 -25.01 -8.95 0.65
C SER A 200 -24.56 -9.69 -0.60
N VAL A 201 -24.28 -10.99 -0.45
CA VAL A 201 -23.85 -11.88 -1.53
C VAL A 201 -24.54 -13.23 -1.42
N GLY A 202 -24.73 -13.95 -2.51
CA GLY A 202 -25.63 -15.10 -2.52
C GLY A 202 -25.53 -16.03 -3.72
N THR A 203 -26.44 -17.00 -3.76
CA THR A 203 -26.51 -18.04 -4.80
C THR A 203 -27.57 -17.75 -5.86
N ASN A 204 -28.19 -16.57 -5.82
CA ASN A 204 -29.34 -16.20 -6.63
C ASN A 204 -28.91 -15.88 -8.07
N ILE A 205 -29.46 -16.61 -9.04
CA ILE A 205 -29.23 -16.37 -10.47
C ILE A 205 -30.22 -15.30 -10.97
N PRO A 206 -29.82 -14.37 -11.87
CA PRO A 206 -28.57 -14.34 -12.64
C PRO A 206 -27.38 -13.68 -11.96
N VAL A 207 -27.56 -13.15 -10.74
CA VAL A 207 -26.60 -12.24 -10.10
C VAL A 207 -25.38 -12.99 -9.57
N ASP A 208 -25.52 -14.19 -9.00
CA ASP A 208 -24.47 -15.12 -8.50
C ASP A 208 -23.19 -14.47 -7.94
N SER A 209 -23.34 -13.29 -7.33
CA SER A 209 -22.32 -12.50 -6.64
C SER A 209 -22.02 -13.16 -5.32
N ARG A 210 -20.83 -13.72 -5.15
CA ARG A 210 -20.46 -14.52 -3.96
C ARG A 210 -19.24 -14.02 -3.22
N ALA A 211 -18.64 -12.96 -3.71
CA ALA A 211 -17.55 -12.30 -3.03
C ALA A 211 -17.84 -10.80 -2.94
N VAL A 212 -17.40 -10.21 -1.86
CA VAL A 212 -17.25 -8.77 -1.69
C VAL A 212 -15.76 -8.51 -1.74
N ALA A 213 -15.37 -7.46 -2.46
CA ALA A 213 -13.98 -7.08 -2.54
C ALA A 213 -13.81 -5.56 -2.59
N GLY A 214 -12.59 -5.13 -2.31
CA GLY A 214 -12.10 -3.78 -2.54
C GLY A 214 -10.60 -3.76 -2.30
N TYR A 215 -10.00 -2.59 -2.46
CA TYR A 215 -8.61 -2.38 -2.10
C TYR A 215 -8.47 -1.47 -0.89
N VAL A 216 -7.31 -1.56 -0.25
CA VAL A 216 -6.79 -0.56 0.66
C VAL A 216 -5.38 -0.20 0.22
N ASP A 217 -5.05 1.08 0.23
CA ASP A 217 -3.72 1.59 -0.07
C ASP A 217 -3.17 2.28 1.18
N VAL A 218 -2.03 1.83 1.71
CA VAL A 218 -1.60 2.15 3.08
C VAL A 218 -0.09 2.43 3.21
N PRO A 219 0.34 3.48 3.96
CA PRO A 219 1.74 3.94 4.03
C PRO A 219 2.59 3.27 5.15
N GLY A 220 2.09 2.19 5.75
CA GLY A 220 2.68 1.52 6.93
C GLY A 220 1.85 1.68 8.19
N GLY A 221 1.76 0.63 9.01
CA GLY A 221 0.81 0.54 10.11
C GLY A 221 0.26 -0.88 10.30
N SER A 222 -0.91 -1.01 10.91
CA SER A 222 -1.60 -2.28 11.08
C SER A 222 -2.99 -2.24 10.46
N LEU A 223 -3.29 -3.21 9.61
CA LEU A 223 -4.58 -3.39 8.95
C LEU A 223 -5.32 -4.57 9.59
N ASP A 224 -6.46 -4.30 10.21
CA ASP A 224 -7.36 -5.32 10.75
C ASP A 224 -8.64 -5.37 9.93
N VAL A 225 -9.00 -6.56 9.47
CA VAL A 225 -10.26 -6.78 8.74
C VAL A 225 -11.04 -7.89 9.41
N SER A 226 -12.33 -7.66 9.64
CA SER A 226 -13.26 -8.69 10.08
C SER A 226 -14.52 -8.73 9.23
N VAL A 227 -15.14 -9.90 9.18
CA VAL A 227 -16.46 -10.10 8.60
C VAL A 227 -17.32 -10.89 9.57
N ASP A 228 -18.57 -10.48 9.75
CA ASP A 228 -19.53 -11.11 10.64
C ASP A 228 -20.90 -11.25 9.97
N PHE A 229 -21.35 -12.49 9.82
CA PHE A 229 -22.66 -12.83 9.27
C PHE A 229 -23.79 -12.34 10.17
N THR A 230 -24.73 -11.62 9.58
CA THR A 230 -25.87 -11.04 10.30
C THR A 230 -27.16 -11.84 10.06
N SER A 231 -27.49 -12.12 8.80
CA SER A 231 -28.77 -12.73 8.44
C SER A 231 -28.79 -13.26 7.01
N TYR A 232 -29.77 -14.11 6.71
CA TYR A 232 -30.11 -14.43 5.32
C TYR A 232 -31.28 -13.57 4.83
N THR A 233 -31.31 -13.36 3.52
CA THR A 233 -32.42 -12.80 2.74
C THR A 233 -32.71 -13.68 1.51
N GLY A 234 -33.82 -13.39 0.81
CA GLY A 234 -34.24 -14.12 -0.39
C GLY A 234 -35.38 -15.10 -0.18
N GLY A 235 -36.06 -15.49 -1.26
CA GLY A 235 -37.25 -16.34 -1.24
C GLY A 235 -36.99 -17.78 -0.77
N ASN A 236 -35.75 -18.24 -0.84
CA ASN A 236 -35.32 -19.57 -0.41
C ASN A 236 -34.53 -19.57 0.89
N GLN A 237 -34.41 -18.44 1.60
CA GLN A 237 -33.59 -18.31 2.82
C GLN A 237 -33.87 -19.37 3.89
N GLY A 238 -35.12 -19.83 4.01
CA GLY A 238 -35.53 -20.85 4.97
C GLY A 238 -34.96 -22.25 4.70
N LEU A 239 -34.28 -22.46 3.57
CA LEU A 239 -33.55 -23.68 3.25
C LEU A 239 -32.14 -23.70 3.84
N ALA A 240 -31.61 -22.54 4.28
CA ALA A 240 -30.33 -22.49 4.95
C ALA A 240 -30.39 -23.19 6.31
N ALA A 241 -29.44 -24.09 6.56
CA ALA A 241 -29.39 -24.99 7.70
C ALA A 241 -28.38 -24.56 8.78
N GLY A 242 -27.75 -23.40 8.64
CA GLY A 242 -26.75 -22.86 9.56
C GLY A 242 -26.13 -21.57 9.01
N ALA A 243 -25.21 -20.97 9.77
CA ALA A 243 -24.43 -19.82 9.31
C ALA A 243 -23.59 -20.20 8.07
N PRO A 244 -23.30 -19.22 7.18
CA PRO A 244 -22.51 -19.48 5.99
C PRO A 244 -21.05 -19.76 6.36
N HIS A 245 -20.31 -20.38 5.43
CA HIS A 245 -18.86 -20.39 5.45
C HIS A 245 -18.38 -19.19 4.63
N ILE A 246 -17.75 -18.22 5.30
CA ILE A 246 -17.18 -17.03 4.68
C ILE A 246 -15.66 -17.07 4.86
N ASP A 247 -14.91 -17.18 3.78
CA ASP A 247 -13.47 -17.03 3.82
C ASP A 247 -13.09 -15.56 3.64
N LEU A 248 -12.15 -15.07 4.45
CA LEU A 248 -11.60 -13.73 4.37
C LEU A 248 -10.14 -13.81 3.94
N PHE A 249 -9.76 -13.00 2.95
CA PHE A 249 -8.40 -12.93 2.43
C PHE A 249 -7.94 -11.48 2.32
N VAL A 250 -6.66 -11.27 2.62
CA VAL A 250 -5.89 -10.10 2.22
C VAL A 250 -4.81 -10.58 1.25
N TYR A 251 -4.83 -10.07 0.03
CA TYR A 251 -3.85 -10.38 -1.01
C TYR A 251 -2.94 -9.18 -1.27
N ASP A 252 -1.66 -9.46 -1.56
CA ASP A 252 -0.71 -8.48 -2.07
C ASP A 252 -1.09 -8.12 -3.51
N ALA A 253 -1.72 -6.96 -3.70
CA ALA A 253 -2.34 -6.60 -4.98
C ALA A 253 -1.28 -6.29 -6.07
N GLU A 254 -0.14 -5.75 -5.64
CA GLU A 254 0.96 -5.33 -6.51
C GLU A 254 1.80 -6.50 -7.01
N SER A 255 2.06 -7.46 -6.14
CA SER A 255 3.04 -8.53 -6.39
C SER A 255 2.37 -9.90 -6.49
N PRO A 256 1.83 -10.26 -7.67
CA PRO A 256 1.28 -11.59 -7.87
C PRO A 256 2.34 -12.67 -7.81
N ALA A 257 1.92 -13.90 -7.52
CA ALA A 257 2.82 -15.05 -7.56
C ALA A 257 3.36 -15.30 -8.98
N ALA A 258 4.33 -16.20 -9.10
CA ALA A 258 5.16 -16.36 -10.31
C ALA A 258 4.40 -16.51 -11.65
N ASN A 259 3.18 -17.05 -11.65
CA ASN A 259 2.36 -17.16 -12.85
C ASN A 259 1.04 -16.39 -12.75
N GLY A 260 0.93 -15.37 -11.90
CA GLY A 260 -0.29 -14.57 -11.73
C GLY A 260 -1.33 -15.23 -10.83
N GLU A 261 -0.94 -16.23 -10.03
CA GLU A 261 -1.76 -16.73 -8.94
C GLU A 261 -1.87 -15.69 -7.82
N PRO A 262 -2.97 -15.68 -7.04
CA PRO A 262 -3.13 -14.78 -5.90
C PRO A 262 -2.01 -14.98 -4.86
N ASN A 263 -1.40 -13.87 -4.44
CA ASN A 263 -0.41 -13.85 -3.36
C ASN A 263 -1.10 -13.50 -2.02
N VAL A 264 -1.41 -14.52 -1.22
CA VAL A 264 -2.09 -14.36 0.07
C VAL A 264 -1.12 -13.83 1.13
N VAL A 265 -1.46 -12.71 1.75
CA VAL A 265 -0.72 -12.11 2.88
C VAL A 265 -1.30 -12.61 4.21
N ALA A 266 -2.62 -12.58 4.33
CA ALA A 266 -3.35 -13.12 5.48
C ALA A 266 -4.67 -13.72 5.04
N SER A 267 -5.15 -14.73 5.77
CA SER A 267 -6.46 -15.32 5.54
C SER A 267 -7.03 -15.97 6.78
N ASP A 268 -8.36 -16.09 6.84
CA ASP A 268 -9.08 -16.82 7.88
C ASP A 268 -10.31 -17.53 7.32
N GLN A 269 -10.63 -18.69 7.91
CA GLN A 269 -11.71 -19.58 7.52
C GLN A 269 -12.94 -19.37 8.42
N GLY A 270 -13.86 -18.52 7.99
CA GLY A 270 -15.08 -18.24 8.73
C GLY A 270 -16.15 -19.30 8.55
N VAL A 271 -15.85 -20.55 8.94
CA VAL A 271 -16.74 -21.73 8.82
C VAL A 271 -18.08 -21.61 9.54
N ARG A 272 -18.28 -20.55 10.33
CA ARG A 272 -19.51 -20.23 11.06
C ARG A 272 -19.97 -18.79 10.85
N GLY A 273 -19.58 -18.19 9.73
CA GLY A 273 -20.05 -16.89 9.30
C GLY A 273 -19.24 -15.73 9.84
N SER A 274 -18.14 -15.97 10.56
CA SER A 274 -17.24 -14.89 10.99
C SER A 274 -15.78 -15.24 10.76
N ALA A 275 -15.00 -14.28 10.28
CA ALA A 275 -13.57 -14.41 10.02
C ALA A 275 -12.85 -13.08 10.31
N SER A 276 -11.61 -13.14 10.77
CA SER A 276 -10.81 -11.93 11.06
C SER A 276 -9.33 -12.14 10.73
N VAL A 277 -8.70 -11.13 10.15
CA VAL A 277 -7.28 -11.14 9.77
C VAL A 277 -6.63 -9.82 10.15
N SER A 278 -5.32 -9.88 10.39
CA SER A 278 -4.50 -8.72 10.72
C SER A 278 -3.22 -8.76 9.89
N VAL A 279 -2.81 -7.61 9.36
CA VAL A 279 -1.61 -7.45 8.52
C VAL A 279 -0.81 -6.26 9.01
N ASP A 280 0.43 -6.50 9.44
CA ASP A 280 1.39 -5.44 9.74
C ASP A 280 2.13 -5.02 8.48
N VAL A 281 2.17 -3.72 8.22
CA VAL A 281 2.81 -3.11 7.06
C VAL A 281 4.00 -2.28 7.56
N ASP A 282 5.20 -2.63 7.12
CA ASP A 282 6.39 -1.85 7.42
C ASP A 282 6.29 -0.48 6.73
N ARG A 283 6.42 0.62 7.51
CA ARG A 283 6.36 1.99 6.99
C ARG A 283 7.58 2.40 6.15
N GLY A 284 8.62 1.58 6.11
CA GLY A 284 9.87 1.91 5.42
C GLY A 284 10.67 2.99 6.13
N SER A 285 11.35 3.83 5.34
CA SER A 285 12.25 4.88 5.85
C SER A 285 11.80 6.27 5.40
N ARG A 286 12.27 7.33 6.06
CA ARG A 286 11.91 8.72 5.68
C ARG A 286 12.22 9.05 4.21
N GLY A 287 13.29 8.50 3.65
CA GLY A 287 13.69 8.76 2.26
C GLY A 287 13.06 7.82 1.24
N ASP A 288 12.38 6.77 1.71
CA ASP A 288 11.73 5.74 0.91
C ASP A 288 10.60 5.15 1.76
N PRO A 289 9.50 5.91 1.97
CA PRO A 289 8.35 5.42 2.72
C PRO A 289 7.67 4.33 1.90
N ASN A 290 7.28 3.25 2.56
CA ASN A 290 6.58 2.16 1.87
C ASN A 290 5.10 2.51 1.77
N GLU A 291 4.56 2.49 0.56
CA GLU A 291 3.12 2.42 0.32
C GLU A 291 2.81 1.04 -0.25
N ARG A 292 1.72 0.43 0.24
CA ARG A 292 1.32 -0.92 -0.13
C ARG A 292 -0.18 -0.97 -0.39
N THR A 293 -0.54 -1.53 -1.53
CA THR A 293 -1.92 -1.80 -1.91
C THR A 293 -2.25 -3.28 -1.70
N PHE A 294 -3.36 -3.54 -1.00
CA PHE A 294 -3.87 -4.89 -0.76
C PHE A 294 -5.29 -5.03 -1.30
N TYR A 295 -5.61 -6.22 -1.83
CA TYR A 295 -7.01 -6.61 -2.05
C TYR A 295 -7.55 -7.25 -0.79
N VAL A 296 -8.69 -6.78 -0.31
CA VAL A 296 -9.46 -7.40 0.77
C VAL A 296 -10.66 -8.09 0.14
N VAL A 297 -10.81 -9.39 0.36
CA VAL A 297 -11.86 -10.19 -0.29
C VAL A 297 -12.52 -11.13 0.71
N ALA A 298 -13.83 -10.97 0.92
CA ALA A 298 -14.66 -11.92 1.66
C ALA A 298 -15.49 -12.76 0.67
N LYS A 299 -15.46 -14.09 0.81
CA LYS A 299 -16.07 -15.02 -0.15
C LYS A 299 -16.99 -16.01 0.55
N ILE A 300 -18.19 -16.18 0.03
CA ILE A 300 -19.06 -17.30 0.41
C ILE A 300 -18.51 -18.58 -0.23
N VAL A 301 -18.08 -19.51 0.61
CA VAL A 301 -17.66 -20.86 0.22
C VAL A 301 -18.84 -21.84 0.28
N ASN A 302 -19.72 -21.67 1.27
CA ASN A 302 -20.86 -22.55 1.47
C ASN A 302 -22.01 -21.84 2.20
N ILE A 303 -23.23 -22.17 1.81
CA ILE A 303 -24.43 -21.92 2.61
C ILE A 303 -25.03 -23.29 2.92
N PRO A 304 -24.91 -23.81 4.16
CA PRO A 304 -25.40 -25.15 4.48
C PRO A 304 -26.87 -25.33 4.07
N GLY A 305 -27.18 -26.38 3.31
CA GLY A 305 -28.55 -26.67 2.85
C GLY A 305 -28.99 -25.95 1.57
N VAL A 306 -28.16 -25.08 1.02
CA VAL A 306 -28.45 -24.28 -0.18
C VAL A 306 -27.55 -24.73 -1.33
N VAL A 307 -28.13 -24.74 -2.53
CA VAL A 307 -27.42 -25.07 -3.77
C VAL A 307 -27.53 -23.92 -4.74
N ASN A 308 -26.66 -23.90 -5.75
CA ASN A 308 -26.67 -22.89 -6.78
C ASN A 308 -28.05 -22.69 -7.42
N GLY A 309 -28.44 -21.44 -7.63
CA GLY A 309 -29.73 -21.06 -8.22
C GLY A 309 -30.85 -20.84 -7.20
N TYR A 310 -30.63 -21.17 -5.93
CA TYR A 310 -31.56 -20.78 -4.87
C TYR A 310 -31.44 -19.28 -4.60
N ASP A 311 -32.59 -18.66 -4.38
CA ASP A 311 -32.69 -17.26 -3.99
C ASP A 311 -32.37 -17.11 -2.50
N VAL A 312 -31.08 -17.19 -2.18
CA VAL A 312 -30.52 -17.01 -0.83
C VAL A 312 -29.32 -16.08 -0.92
N GLN A 313 -29.36 -15.02 -0.12
CA GLN A 313 -28.29 -14.06 0.06
C GLN A 313 -27.89 -14.05 1.54
N ALA A 314 -26.59 -14.13 1.80
CA ALA A 314 -26.02 -13.93 3.12
C ALA A 314 -25.66 -12.45 3.26
N ASN A 315 -26.18 -11.82 4.31
CA ASN A 315 -25.81 -10.49 4.72
C ASN A 315 -24.73 -10.57 5.80
N PHE A 316 -23.73 -9.71 5.71
CA PHE A 316 -22.67 -9.61 6.71
C PHE A 316 -22.17 -8.17 6.83
N ASP A 317 -21.62 -7.88 7.99
CA ASP A 317 -20.90 -6.64 8.25
C ASP A 317 -19.41 -6.91 8.02
N MET A 318 -18.74 -6.08 7.22
CA MET A 318 -17.30 -6.09 7.04
C MET A 318 -16.71 -4.84 7.68
N ASP A 319 -15.86 -5.02 8.68
CA ASP A 319 -15.11 -3.94 9.31
C ASP A 319 -13.69 -3.92 8.76
N VAL A 320 -13.24 -2.75 8.33
CA VAL A 320 -11.88 -2.48 7.86
C VAL A 320 -11.32 -1.37 8.74
N ASN A 321 -10.32 -1.73 9.55
CA ASN A 321 -9.65 -0.81 10.45
C ASN A 321 -8.18 -0.71 10.05
N PHE A 322 -7.67 0.51 9.96
CA PHE A 322 -6.26 0.75 9.71
C PHE A 322 -5.71 1.73 10.73
N ASP A 323 -4.67 1.30 11.44
CA ASP A 323 -3.92 2.12 12.38
C ASP A 323 -2.58 2.53 11.73
N PRO A 324 -2.47 3.77 11.20
CA PRO A 324 -1.24 4.22 10.57
C PRO A 324 -0.09 4.24 11.57
N ALA A 325 1.10 3.87 11.12
CA ALA A 325 2.29 4.03 11.94
C ALA A 325 2.57 5.52 12.20
N ASP A 326 3.27 5.81 13.29
CA ASP A 326 3.67 7.18 13.62
C ASP A 326 4.41 7.85 12.45
N ALA A 327 4.18 9.16 12.28
CA ALA A 327 4.97 9.98 11.37
C ALA A 327 6.46 9.90 11.70
N PHE A 328 7.33 10.14 10.71
CA PHE A 328 8.75 10.25 10.99
C PHE A 328 9.03 11.47 11.87
N PRO A 329 9.86 11.35 12.93
CA PRO A 329 10.24 12.50 13.75
C PRO A 329 10.91 13.55 12.87
N PRO A 330 10.64 14.86 13.04
CA PRO A 330 11.14 15.91 12.15
C PRO A 330 12.66 15.85 11.99
N LYS A 331 13.15 16.14 10.78
CA LYS A 331 14.58 16.26 10.51
C LYS A 331 15.08 17.55 11.14
N GLU A 332 16.01 17.42 12.07
CA GLU A 332 16.70 18.56 12.64
C GLU A 332 17.68 19.13 11.60
N VAL A 333 17.59 20.44 11.36
CA VAL A 333 18.46 21.18 10.46
C VAL A 333 19.40 22.01 11.32
N ASN A 334 20.62 21.52 11.49
CA ASN A 334 21.68 22.16 12.26
C ASN A 334 22.52 23.06 11.36
N LEU A 335 23.16 24.06 11.97
CA LEU A 335 24.34 24.66 11.37
C LEU A 335 25.40 23.55 11.27
N ASP A 336 25.96 23.38 10.09
CA ASP A 336 27.06 22.46 9.78
C ASP A 336 28.06 23.29 9.00
N VAL A 337 29.12 23.79 9.65
CA VAL A 337 30.11 24.72 9.10
C VAL A 337 31.44 24.01 8.93
N SER A 338 32.05 24.20 7.76
CA SER A 338 33.40 23.72 7.47
C SER A 338 34.33 24.88 7.12
N GLY A 339 35.60 24.70 7.46
CA GLY A 339 36.60 25.74 7.28
C GLY A 339 37.95 25.37 7.87
N SER A 340 38.86 26.32 7.87
CA SER A 340 40.21 26.16 8.40
C SER A 340 40.66 27.38 9.20
N ARG A 341 41.62 27.13 10.09
CA ARG A 341 42.33 28.15 10.86
C ARG A 341 43.83 28.01 10.58
N ALA A 342 44.55 29.12 10.48
CA ALA A 342 45.99 29.13 10.28
C ALA A 342 46.66 30.34 10.92
N ASP A 343 47.83 30.09 11.52
CA ASP A 343 48.74 31.10 12.05
C ASP A 343 50.00 31.23 11.18
N ASP A 344 50.65 32.40 11.18
CA ASP A 344 51.85 32.63 10.35
C ASP A 344 53.16 32.05 10.93
N ALA A 345 53.14 31.66 12.21
CA ALA A 345 54.21 30.92 12.86
C ALA A 345 53.67 30.09 14.06
N SER A 346 54.51 29.19 14.57
CA SER A 346 54.23 28.39 15.78
C SER A 346 55.15 28.75 16.95
N VAL A 347 56.13 29.63 16.71
CA VAL A 347 57.10 30.09 17.73
C VAL A 347 57.30 31.58 17.56
N PHE A 348 57.08 32.31 18.64
CA PHE A 348 57.13 33.78 18.70
C PHE A 348 58.09 34.23 19.79
N THR A 349 58.74 35.38 19.59
CA THR A 349 59.37 36.11 20.71
C THR A 349 58.33 37.00 21.39
N ALA A 350 58.56 37.36 22.65
CA ALA A 350 57.74 38.35 23.35
C ALA A 350 57.52 39.64 22.52
N GLY A 351 56.27 40.13 22.49
CA GLY A 351 55.85 41.30 21.70
C GLY A 351 55.83 41.09 20.17
N GLN A 352 56.00 39.85 19.69
CA GLN A 352 55.90 39.56 18.26
C GLN A 352 54.43 39.36 17.86
N THR A 353 54.05 39.96 16.74
CA THR A 353 52.72 39.78 16.14
C THR A 353 52.59 38.43 15.43
N ASN A 354 51.47 37.74 15.69
CA ASN A 354 50.94 36.61 14.95
C ASN A 354 49.81 37.09 14.03
N ARG A 355 49.82 36.67 12.77
CA ARG A 355 48.68 36.85 11.87
C ARG A 355 47.86 35.56 11.85
N VAL A 356 46.61 35.67 12.27
CA VAL A 356 45.64 34.57 12.26
C VAL A 356 44.72 34.74 11.06
N GLU A 357 44.51 33.67 10.29
CA GLU A 357 43.53 33.58 9.21
C GLU A 357 42.50 32.49 9.54
N ILE A 358 41.22 32.81 9.37
CA ILE A 358 40.09 31.90 9.54
C ILE A 358 39.30 31.90 8.25
N THR A 359 39.16 30.74 7.64
CA THR A 359 38.48 30.57 6.37
C THR A 359 37.23 29.72 6.58
N VAL A 360 36.07 30.25 6.20
CA VAL A 360 34.83 29.48 6.05
C VAL A 360 34.77 28.97 4.62
N ASP A 361 34.65 27.65 4.47
CA ASP A 361 34.64 26.96 3.18
C ASP A 361 33.21 26.56 2.75
N ASP A 362 32.36 26.16 3.69
CA ASP A 362 30.96 25.80 3.42
C ASP A 362 30.13 25.86 4.71
N PHE A 363 28.82 26.04 4.58
CA PHE A 363 27.89 25.81 5.69
C PHE A 363 26.49 25.42 5.21
N ASN A 364 25.68 24.82 6.10
CA ASN A 364 24.32 24.41 5.76
C ASN A 364 23.40 25.60 5.39
N ASP A 365 23.29 25.86 4.09
CA ASP A 365 22.47 26.92 3.49
C ASP A 365 20.97 26.69 3.63
N GLU A 366 20.53 25.49 4.02
CA GLU A 366 19.14 25.25 4.37
C GLU A 366 18.73 25.99 5.66
N LEU A 367 19.68 26.29 6.55
CA LEU A 367 19.43 26.92 7.84
C LEU A 367 19.58 28.44 7.79
N ALA A 368 20.55 28.98 7.07
CA ALA A 368 20.81 30.42 7.05
C ALA A 368 21.47 30.86 5.73
N ASP A 369 21.30 32.13 5.37
CA ASP A 369 21.94 32.72 4.19
C ASP A 369 23.35 33.27 4.48
N ALA A 370 23.71 33.40 5.76
CA ALA A 370 25.01 33.87 6.20
C ALA A 370 25.34 33.40 7.63
N VAL A 371 26.64 33.40 7.96
CA VAL A 371 27.15 33.18 9.33
C VAL A 371 28.04 34.34 9.78
N GLU A 372 27.92 34.72 11.05
CA GLU A 372 28.88 35.53 11.79
C GLU A 372 29.98 34.62 12.32
N VAL A 373 31.22 35.11 12.33
CA VAL A 373 32.39 34.33 12.76
C VAL A 373 33.06 35.02 13.94
N SER A 374 33.54 34.22 14.88
CA SER A 374 34.40 34.65 15.98
C SER A 374 35.55 33.66 16.21
N ASP A 375 36.58 34.08 16.94
CA ASP A 375 37.71 33.23 17.34
C ASP A 375 38.12 33.46 18.79
N GLN A 376 38.63 32.41 19.42
CA GLN A 376 39.17 32.48 20.76
C GLN A 376 40.68 32.79 20.74
N VAL A 377 41.06 33.87 21.41
CA VAL A 377 42.45 34.27 21.68
C VAL A 377 42.82 33.85 23.10
N PRO A 378 44.01 33.24 23.31
CA PRO A 378 44.43 32.80 24.63
C PRO A 378 44.83 33.97 25.54
N ASP A 379 44.63 33.79 26.85
CA ASP A 379 45.01 34.75 27.89
C ASP A 379 46.44 35.30 27.71
N GLY A 380 46.58 36.62 27.90
CA GLY A 380 47.87 37.33 27.83
C GLY A 380 48.25 37.80 26.43
N TRP A 381 47.57 37.34 25.38
CA TRP A 381 47.70 37.92 24.04
C TRP A 381 46.76 39.13 23.91
N SER A 382 47.18 40.13 23.13
CA SER A 382 46.35 41.31 22.81
C SER A 382 46.07 41.38 21.32
N VAL A 383 44.87 41.80 20.93
CA VAL A 383 44.49 41.99 19.52
C VAL A 383 44.55 43.46 19.15
N ASP A 384 45.14 43.79 17.99
CA ASP A 384 45.11 45.16 17.48
C ASP A 384 43.86 45.37 16.60
N GLU A 385 42.80 45.90 17.21
CA GLU A 385 41.51 46.19 16.55
C GLU A 385 41.62 47.21 15.40
N ASN A 386 42.76 47.89 15.21
CA ASN A 386 42.93 48.82 14.08
C ASN A 386 43.39 48.14 12.78
N PHE A 387 43.69 46.84 12.82
CA PHE A 387 44.15 46.07 11.66
C PHE A 387 43.39 44.74 11.53
N GLY A 388 43.29 44.26 10.29
CA GLY A 388 42.51 43.06 9.98
C GLY A 388 41.03 43.35 9.81
N ASP A 389 40.23 42.30 9.94
CA ASP A 389 38.77 42.32 9.80
C ASP A 389 38.09 42.36 11.19
N VAL A 390 38.74 42.88 12.23
CA VAL A 390 38.20 42.85 13.61
C VAL A 390 37.14 43.93 13.80
N GLU A 391 35.95 43.54 14.25
CA GLU A 391 34.92 44.46 14.73
C GLU A 391 35.07 44.76 16.23
N SER A 392 35.37 43.73 17.03
CA SER A 392 35.61 43.90 18.47
C SER A 392 36.45 42.78 19.06
N PHE A 393 37.12 43.08 20.18
CA PHE A 393 37.82 42.13 21.04
C PHE A 393 37.41 42.36 22.50
N ASP A 394 36.97 41.30 23.19
CA ASP A 394 36.44 41.42 24.55
C ASP A 394 37.40 40.93 25.66
N GLU A 395 36.98 41.10 26.91
CA GLU A 395 37.76 40.70 28.09
C GLU A 395 37.84 39.17 28.27
N ASP A 396 36.96 38.40 27.61
CA ASP A 396 36.94 36.95 27.62
C ASP A 396 37.82 36.34 26.51
N GLY A 397 38.50 37.20 25.73
CA GLY A 397 39.44 36.81 24.70
C GLY A 397 38.77 36.45 23.37
N VAL A 398 37.53 36.87 23.13
CA VAL A 398 36.81 36.59 21.88
C VAL A 398 37.01 37.73 20.89
N VAL A 399 37.39 37.38 19.67
CA VAL A 399 37.45 38.29 18.51
C VAL A 399 36.20 38.09 17.66
N THR A 400 35.44 39.15 17.41
CA THR A 400 34.34 39.16 16.43
C THR A 400 34.76 39.90 15.16
N PHE A 401 34.43 39.35 13.99
CA PHE A 401 34.82 39.93 12.70
C PHE A 401 33.78 40.87 12.10
N GLU A 402 34.25 41.91 11.38
CA GLU A 402 33.40 42.79 10.59
C GLU A 402 32.84 42.05 9.37
N GLY A 403 31.51 41.90 9.35
CA GLY A 403 30.77 41.27 8.25
C GLY A 403 30.56 39.78 8.43
N THR A 404 30.01 39.14 7.41
CA THR A 404 29.56 37.75 7.46
C THR A 404 30.15 36.93 6.31
N ALA A 405 30.15 35.60 6.46
CA ALA A 405 30.32 34.69 5.34
C ALA A 405 28.93 34.32 4.81
N SER A 406 28.59 34.80 3.62
CA SER A 406 27.30 34.50 2.98
C SER A 406 27.38 33.23 2.13
N THR A 407 26.24 32.62 1.84
CA THR A 407 26.14 31.48 0.90
C THR A 407 26.75 31.83 -0.47
N SER A 408 26.68 33.10 -0.88
CA SER A 408 27.30 33.56 -2.13
C SER A 408 28.83 33.60 -2.09
N ASP A 409 29.44 33.78 -0.92
CA ASP A 409 30.90 33.78 -0.75
C ASP A 409 31.47 32.35 -0.81
N VAL A 410 30.73 31.37 -0.27
CA VAL A 410 31.17 29.97 -0.12
C VAL A 410 30.63 29.03 -1.20
N SER A 411 29.75 29.52 -2.09
CA SER A 411 29.20 28.67 -3.16
C SER A 411 30.24 28.19 -4.18
N GLY A 412 30.18 26.90 -4.54
CA GLY A 412 31.04 26.29 -5.55
C GLY A 412 32.46 26.04 -5.04
N ASP A 413 33.45 26.72 -5.64
CA ASP A 413 34.85 26.70 -5.17
C ASP A 413 35.21 27.99 -4.38
N GLY A 414 34.20 28.74 -3.92
CA GLY A 414 34.35 29.98 -3.16
C GLY A 414 34.68 29.72 -1.70
N ASN A 415 35.29 30.70 -1.03
CA ASN A 415 35.46 30.72 0.42
C ASN A 415 35.55 32.16 0.93
N LYS A 416 35.31 32.34 2.23
CA LYS A 416 35.44 33.63 2.91
C LYS A 416 36.52 33.54 3.97
N THR A 417 37.55 34.38 3.87
CA THR A 417 38.62 34.45 4.87
C THR A 417 38.52 35.75 5.67
N PHE A 418 38.61 35.62 6.97
CA PHE A 418 38.77 36.68 7.95
C PHE A 418 40.18 36.61 8.53
N PHE A 419 40.78 37.75 8.88
CA PHE A 419 42.07 37.74 9.55
C PHE A 419 42.22 38.82 10.61
N TYR A 420 43.04 38.54 11.62
CA TYR A 420 43.40 39.52 12.66
C TYR A 420 44.87 39.38 13.06
N PHE A 421 45.35 40.35 13.83
CA PHE A 421 46.70 40.36 14.36
C PHE A 421 46.67 40.31 15.89
N ALA A 422 47.31 39.29 16.46
CA ALA A 422 47.48 39.14 17.90
C ALA A 422 48.95 39.32 18.29
N GLU A 423 49.24 40.10 19.31
CA GLU A 423 50.59 40.31 19.83
C GLU A 423 50.87 39.36 20.99
N ALA A 424 52.01 38.67 20.90
CA ALA A 424 52.47 37.77 21.95
C ALA A 424 52.78 38.55 23.23
N PRO A 425 52.47 37.98 24.42
CA PRO A 425 52.77 38.58 25.72
C PRO A 425 54.20 39.16 25.83
N ASP A 426 54.37 40.32 26.48
CA ASP A 426 55.65 41.02 26.58
C ASP A 426 56.11 41.41 28.00
N GLU A 427 55.39 40.98 29.05
CA GLU A 427 55.62 41.46 30.43
C GLU A 427 56.78 40.76 31.17
N GLY A 428 57.35 39.66 30.66
CA GLY A 428 58.61 39.12 31.17
C GLY A 428 58.83 37.61 30.94
N ALA A 429 59.71 37.02 31.76
CA ALA A 429 60.03 35.59 31.67
C ALA A 429 58.85 34.68 32.09
N ASP A 430 57.90 35.23 32.86
CA ASP A 430 56.70 34.53 33.31
C ASP A 430 55.68 34.33 32.17
N ASP A 431 55.82 35.04 31.04
CA ASP A 431 54.97 34.88 29.85
C ASP A 431 55.58 33.97 28.78
N THR A 432 56.61 33.20 29.17
CA THR A 432 57.13 32.12 28.32
C THR A 432 56.24 30.90 28.47
N GLY A 433 55.67 30.42 27.38
CA GLY A 433 54.72 29.31 27.47
C GLY A 433 54.15 28.86 26.15
N THR A 434 53.18 27.96 26.28
CA THR A 434 52.38 27.43 25.18
C THR A 434 50.98 27.99 25.30
N TYR A 435 50.48 28.56 24.22
CA TYR A 435 49.20 29.25 24.13
C TYR A 435 48.38 28.59 23.02
N THR A 436 47.10 28.37 23.25
CA THR A 436 46.21 27.72 22.29
C THR A 436 45.17 28.70 21.81
N PHE A 437 45.14 28.94 20.51
CA PHE A 437 44.08 29.72 19.88
C PHE A 437 42.97 28.82 19.36
N GLY A 438 41.78 29.41 19.23
CA GLY A 438 40.57 28.77 18.75
C GLY A 438 39.90 27.85 19.78
N PRO A 439 38.87 27.10 19.34
CA PRO A 439 38.38 27.04 17.97
C PRO A 439 37.70 28.33 17.51
N ALA A 440 37.56 28.48 16.19
CA ALA A 440 36.67 29.49 15.63
C ALA A 440 35.22 29.04 15.85
N GLU A 441 34.31 29.98 16.10
CA GLU A 441 32.87 29.71 16.22
C GLU A 441 32.13 30.45 15.11
N ALA A 442 31.17 29.76 14.47
CA ALA A 442 30.24 30.35 13.53
C ALA A 442 28.83 30.38 14.15
N GLU A 443 28.13 31.50 14.00
CA GLU A 443 26.73 31.67 14.41
C GLU A 443 25.86 32.04 13.19
N ALA A 444 24.75 31.35 13.02
CA ALA A 444 23.82 31.57 11.91
C ALA A 444 23.12 32.93 12.03
N VAL A 445 23.17 33.72 10.96
CA VAL A 445 22.47 35.00 10.87
C VAL A 445 21.05 34.78 10.36
N ASP A 446 20.06 35.29 11.10
CA ASP A 446 18.63 35.16 10.80
C ASP A 446 18.23 33.70 10.46
N PRO A 447 18.49 32.73 11.35
CA PRO A 447 18.27 31.31 11.06
C PRO A 447 16.80 31.06 10.70
N GLN A 448 16.60 30.26 9.66
CA GLN A 448 15.29 29.90 9.13
C GLN A 448 14.47 29.15 10.18
N THR A 449 13.26 29.64 10.41
CA THR A 449 12.23 28.88 11.13
C THR A 449 11.44 28.04 10.13
N PHE A 450 11.38 26.74 10.32
CA PHE A 450 10.66 25.84 9.43
C PHE A 450 9.18 25.76 9.82
N ASP A 451 8.29 26.18 8.92
CA ASP A 451 6.84 25.93 9.02
C ASP A 451 6.45 24.51 8.54
N ASP A 452 7.42 23.77 7.98
CA ASP A 452 7.26 22.37 7.56
C ASP A 452 7.30 21.45 8.79
N PRO A 453 6.22 20.71 9.11
CA PRO A 453 6.19 19.80 10.26
C PRO A 453 7.23 18.67 10.17
N ASN A 454 7.82 18.45 9.01
CA ASN A 454 8.86 17.44 8.80
C ASN A 454 10.27 17.95 9.10
N ARG A 455 10.43 19.23 9.45
CA ARG A 455 11.71 19.86 9.74
C ARG A 455 11.64 20.62 11.07
N THR A 456 12.77 20.68 11.76
CA THR A 456 12.89 21.49 12.96
C THR A 456 14.25 22.17 12.97
N GLN A 457 14.30 23.37 13.55
CA GLN A 457 15.53 24.12 13.68
C GLN A 457 16.41 23.45 14.75
N GLY A 458 17.64 23.10 14.37
CA GLY A 458 18.66 22.58 15.27
C GLY A 458 19.52 23.68 15.88
N SER A 459 20.79 23.35 16.13
CA SER A 459 21.82 24.29 16.55
C SER A 459 22.00 25.41 15.52
N THR A 460 22.16 26.63 16.03
CA THR A 460 22.47 27.83 15.24
C THR A 460 23.89 28.30 15.43
N SER A 461 24.71 27.59 16.21
CA SER A 461 26.15 27.84 16.29
C SER A 461 26.95 26.54 16.22
N GLU A 462 28.19 26.64 15.76
CA GLU A 462 29.13 25.52 15.66
C GLU A 462 30.60 25.98 15.71
N GLU A 463 31.44 25.20 16.38
CA GLU A 463 32.90 25.37 16.37
C GLU A 463 33.52 24.72 15.11
N PHE A 464 34.43 25.43 14.43
CA PHE A 464 35.11 24.95 13.23
C PHE A 464 36.59 25.39 13.18
N GLY A 465 37.30 24.96 12.13
CA GLY A 465 38.69 25.37 11.87
C GLY A 465 39.75 24.76 12.81
N GLY A 466 39.35 24.23 13.96
CA GLY A 466 40.24 23.61 14.95
C GLY A 466 41.01 24.64 15.78
N THR A 467 42.05 24.19 16.46
CA THR A 467 42.88 25.01 17.37
C THR A 467 44.34 24.99 16.94
N ASP A 468 45.07 26.10 17.09
CA ASP A 468 46.52 26.14 16.90
C ASP A 468 47.26 26.40 18.21
N THR A 469 48.49 25.89 18.29
CA THR A 469 49.30 25.96 19.51
C THR A 469 50.60 26.70 19.24
N ASN A 470 50.75 27.86 19.88
CA ASN A 470 51.87 28.77 19.72
C ASN A 470 52.77 28.78 20.94
N THR A 471 54.09 28.79 20.72
CA THR A 471 55.09 28.86 21.79
C THR A 471 55.71 30.26 21.83
N VAL A 472 55.61 30.95 22.96
CA VAL A 472 56.24 32.26 23.18
C VAL A 472 57.52 32.09 23.97
N ALA A 473 58.62 32.59 23.44
CA ALA A 473 59.92 32.65 24.11
C ALA A 473 60.16 34.06 24.64
N GLY A 474 59.99 34.24 25.95
CA GLY A 474 60.29 35.49 26.64
C GLY A 474 61.79 35.79 26.66
N ALA A 475 62.15 37.06 26.52
CA ALA A 475 63.55 37.48 26.64
C ALA A 475 64.00 37.41 28.11
N SER A 476 65.01 36.58 28.41
CA SER A 476 65.67 36.61 29.71
C SER A 476 66.38 37.95 29.89
N THR A 477 65.84 38.84 30.72
CA THR A 477 66.44 40.14 31.07
C THR A 477 67.67 40.03 31.99
N ASN A 478 68.15 38.82 32.29
CA ASN A 478 69.42 38.63 33.00
C ASN A 478 70.63 38.83 32.06
N VAL A 479 71.09 40.08 31.96
CA VAL A 479 72.43 40.44 31.44
C VAL A 479 73.45 40.42 32.56
#